data_AF-A0AAD5EK98-F1
#
_entry.id   AF-A0AAD5EK98-F1
#
_cell.length_a   1.000
_cell.length_b   1.000
_cell.length_c   1.000
_cell.angle_alpha   90.00
_cell.angle_beta   90.00
_cell.angle_gamma   90.00
#
_symmetry.space_group_name_H-M   'P 1'
#
loop_
_entity.id
_entity.type
_entity.pdbx_description
1 polymer ?
#
loop_
_entity_poly.entity_id
_entity_poly.type
_entity_poly.pdbx_seq_one_letter_code
_entity_poly.pdbx_strand_id
1 'polypeptide(L)'
;MDDFEESPDATRPIKFRLGYNVVLAIGTPNDRKHHNVLRLSIIRSPLQRTLMNILLLLPTFLQVPITAKFPGFFLPDRLVLKKAKEDWLEEFENEKHMYKRLQSLQGRVIPRLYGETECEGARALILSEITGIMPWEQKTPPLKADQFMELVEPAFREINTLGLAYDDIKLDNMILVQDRVVLVDLESVYEPSLEHREYVFNSDRRQLEVVYQRYLDNCNDDDDF
;
A
#
# COMPACT_ATOMS: atom_id res chain seq x y z
N MET A 1 22.99 -12.40 30.70
CA MET A 1 23.23 -12.05 29.29
C MET A 1 21.82 -11.92 28.76
N ASP A 2 21.24 -10.76 29.02
CA ASP A 2 19.82 -10.53 28.78
C ASP A 2 19.68 -10.21 27.31
N ASP A 3 19.27 -11.22 26.54
CA ASP A 3 18.63 -11.02 25.26
C ASP A 3 17.33 -10.26 25.55
N PHE A 4 17.43 -8.93 25.56
CA PHE A 4 16.28 -8.08 25.33
C PHE A 4 15.78 -8.47 23.94
N GLU A 5 14.78 -9.35 23.89
CA GLU A 5 13.91 -9.49 22.74
C GLU A 5 13.44 -8.08 22.38
N GLU A 6 14.07 -7.47 21.37
CA GLU A 6 13.61 -6.23 20.79
C GLU A 6 12.16 -6.46 20.41
N SER A 7 11.25 -5.78 21.12
CA SER A 7 9.83 -5.89 20.86
C SER A 7 9.60 -5.71 19.36
N PRO A 8 8.91 -6.66 18.69
CA PRO A 8 8.67 -6.58 17.25
C PRO A 8 7.92 -5.30 16.85
N ASP A 9 7.34 -4.60 17.82
CA ASP A 9 6.58 -3.36 17.67
C ASP A 9 7.39 -2.07 17.93
N ALA A 10 8.70 -2.17 18.18
CA ALA A 10 9.52 -1.00 18.46
C ALA A 10 9.95 -0.27 17.17
N THR A 11 9.94 1.07 17.21
CA THR A 11 10.56 1.87 16.17
C THR A 11 12.07 1.62 16.17
N ARG A 12 12.63 1.21 15.03
CA ARG A 12 14.03 0.77 14.94
C ARG A 12 14.71 1.18 13.63
N PRO A 13 16.04 1.33 13.60
CA PRO A 13 16.75 1.56 12.36
C PRO A 13 16.68 0.32 11.46
N ILE A 14 16.36 0.53 10.19
CA ILE A 14 16.26 -0.50 9.17
C ILE A 14 17.19 -0.16 8.02
N LYS A 15 17.86 -1.19 7.52
CA LYS A 15 18.73 -1.13 6.36
C LYS A 15 18.24 -2.12 5.32
N PHE A 16 17.99 -1.64 4.11
CA PHE A 16 17.53 -2.47 3.01
C PHE A 16 18.27 -2.09 1.71
N ARG A 17 18.26 -2.99 0.72
CA ARG A 17 18.97 -2.81 -0.54
C ARG A 17 18.00 -2.74 -1.72
N LEU A 18 17.91 -1.58 -2.36
CA LEU A 18 17.11 -1.37 -3.57
C LEU A 18 18.03 -1.13 -4.78
N GLY A 19 18.10 -2.12 -5.67
CA GLY A 19 19.08 -2.16 -6.74
C GLY A 19 20.51 -2.22 -6.19
N TYR A 20 21.34 -1.23 -6.57
CA TYR A 20 22.69 -1.09 -6.02
C TYR A 20 22.77 -0.16 -4.79
N ASN A 21 21.66 0.44 -4.35
CA ASN A 21 21.67 1.33 -3.19
C ASN A 21 21.37 0.57 -1.92
N VAL A 22 22.14 0.88 -0.89
CA VAL A 22 21.78 0.61 0.48
C VAL A 22 21.08 1.84 1.03
N VAL A 23 19.86 1.65 1.52
CA VAL A 23 19.03 2.72 2.10
C VAL A 23 18.93 2.49 3.61
N LEU A 24 19.16 3.54 4.38
CA LEU A 24 18.96 3.56 5.82
C LEU A 24 17.67 4.31 6.12
N ALA A 25 16.81 3.74 6.95
CA ALA A 25 15.56 4.34 7.37
C ALA A 25 15.30 4.05 8.84
N ILE A 26 14.39 4.81 9.45
CA ILE A 26 13.75 4.44 10.70
C ILE A 26 12.43 3.75 10.34
N GLY A 27 12.27 2.50 10.77
CA GLY A 27 11.05 1.72 10.60
C GLY A 27 10.18 1.79 11.83
N THR A 28 8.90 2.08 11.63
CA THR A 28 7.86 2.02 12.66
C THR A 28 6.80 1.03 12.19
N PRO A 29 6.36 0.06 13.00
CA PRO A 29 5.26 -0.84 12.64
C PRO A 29 4.02 -0.06 12.25
N ASN A 30 3.27 -0.55 11.26
CA ASN A 30 2.03 0.10 10.84
C ASN A 30 0.95 0.01 11.93
N ASP A 31 0.74 -1.20 12.46
CA ASP A 31 -0.19 -1.49 13.54
C ASP A 31 0.12 -2.88 14.15
N ARG A 32 -0.60 -3.23 15.23
CA ARG A 32 -0.44 -4.51 15.97
C ARG A 32 -0.99 -5.74 15.23
N LYS A 33 -1.62 -5.59 14.07
CA LYS A 33 -2.17 -6.71 13.29
C LYS A 33 -1.28 -7.03 12.09
N HIS A 34 -0.59 -6.04 11.53
CA HIS A 34 0.21 -6.14 10.32
C HIS A 34 1.71 -5.98 10.63
N HIS A 35 2.27 -6.89 11.45
CA HIS A 35 3.70 -6.85 11.83
C HIS A 35 4.66 -6.98 10.64
N ASN A 36 4.19 -7.51 9.52
CA ASN A 36 4.94 -7.59 8.28
C ASN A 36 4.98 -6.26 7.51
N VAL A 37 4.24 -5.23 7.95
CA VAL A 37 4.17 -3.92 7.29
C VAL A 37 4.82 -2.85 8.17
N LEU A 38 5.85 -2.20 7.65
CA LEU A 38 6.63 -1.18 8.33
C LEU A 38 6.53 0.15 7.57
N ARG A 39 6.19 1.22 8.26
CA ARG A 39 6.35 2.59 7.75
C ARG A 39 7.79 3.02 7.91
N LEU A 40 8.41 3.46 6.82
CA LEU A 40 9.81 3.86 6.80
C LEU A 40 9.95 5.37 6.65
N SER A 41 10.82 5.96 7.46
CA SER A 41 11.33 7.33 7.28
C SER A 41 12.81 7.26 6.86
N ILE A 42 13.12 7.57 5.59
CA ILE A 42 14.49 7.50 5.08
C ILE A 42 15.38 8.54 5.76
N ILE A 43 16.54 8.09 6.23
CA ILE A 43 17.58 8.95 6.77
C ILE A 43 18.47 9.40 5.61
N ARG A 44 18.44 10.70 5.29
CA ARG A 44 19.29 11.31 4.27
C ARG A 44 20.21 12.37 4.87
N SER A 45 21.48 12.33 4.48
CA SER A 45 22.41 13.41 4.81
C SER A 45 22.13 14.67 3.97
N PRO A 46 22.54 15.87 4.42
CA PRO A 46 22.42 17.09 3.62
C PRO A 46 23.10 16.98 2.25
N LEU A 47 24.24 16.31 2.18
CA LEU A 47 24.96 16.06 0.93
C LEU A 47 24.14 15.20 -0.05
N GLN A 48 23.49 14.15 0.46
CA GLN A 48 22.62 13.30 -0.37
C GLN A 48 21.41 14.08 -0.90
N ARG A 49 20.81 14.96 -0.08
CA ARG A 49 19.71 15.83 -0.52
C ARG A 49 20.15 16.79 -1.63
N THR A 50 21.31 17.43 -1.48
CA THR A 50 21.86 18.30 -2.51
C THR A 50 22.15 17.54 -3.80
N LEU A 51 22.76 16.35 -3.71
CA LEU A 51 23.01 15.50 -4.88
C LEU A 51 21.71 15.12 -5.58
N MET A 52 20.67 14.74 -4.83
CA MET A 52 19.35 14.42 -5.40
C MET A 52 18.74 15.62 -6.12
N ASN A 53 18.78 16.81 -5.53
CA ASN A 53 18.27 18.02 -6.18
C ASN A 53 19.00 18.30 -7.51
N ILE A 54 20.32 18.08 -7.56
CA ILE A 54 21.09 18.21 -8.81
C ILE A 54 20.68 17.14 -9.81
N LEU A 55 20.51 15.88 -9.39
CA LEU A 55 20.08 14.79 -10.27
C LEU A 55 18.69 15.04 -10.88
N LEU A 56 17.78 15.62 -10.11
CA LEU A 56 16.44 16.00 -10.58
C LEU A 56 16.44 17.15 -11.60
N LEU A 57 17.51 17.94 -11.66
CA LEU A 57 17.70 19.00 -12.65
C LEU A 57 18.30 18.49 -13.98
N LEU A 58 18.79 17.24 -14.01
CA LEU A 58 19.35 16.66 -15.24
C LEU A 58 18.22 16.38 -16.27
N PRO A 59 18.51 16.44 -17.58
CA PRO A 59 17.59 15.96 -18.61
C PRO A 59 17.14 14.50 -18.39
N THR A 60 15.89 14.18 -18.74
CA THR A 60 15.28 12.85 -18.51
C THR A 60 16.11 11.69 -19.05
N PHE A 61 16.76 11.85 -20.21
CA PHE A 61 17.58 10.78 -20.80
C PHE A 61 18.82 10.43 -19.96
N LEU A 62 19.33 11.37 -19.14
CA LEU A 62 20.39 11.09 -18.17
C LEU A 62 19.83 10.51 -16.87
N GLN A 63 18.62 10.92 -16.46
CA GLN A 63 17.98 10.39 -15.26
C GLN A 63 17.65 8.91 -15.40
N VAL A 64 17.09 8.47 -16.55
CA VAL A 64 16.64 7.08 -16.77
C VAL A 64 17.68 6.02 -16.37
N PRO A 65 18.94 6.03 -16.89
CA PRO A 65 19.93 5.03 -16.50
C PRO A 65 20.37 5.15 -15.03
N ILE A 66 20.37 6.37 -14.48
CA ILE A 66 20.73 6.62 -13.08
C ILE A 66 19.64 6.05 -12.17
N THR A 67 18.37 6.34 -12.44
CA THR A 67 17.22 5.82 -11.68
C THR A 67 17.11 4.31 -11.78
N ALA A 68 17.42 3.71 -12.94
CA ALA A 68 17.42 2.27 -13.11
C ALA A 68 18.49 1.56 -12.26
N LYS A 69 19.71 2.11 -12.18
CA LYS A 69 20.80 1.51 -11.37
C LYS A 69 20.72 1.90 -9.91
N PHE A 70 20.34 3.15 -9.65
CA PHE A 70 20.33 3.75 -8.33
C PHE A 70 18.94 4.26 -7.92
N PRO A 71 17.91 3.39 -7.86
CA PRO A 71 16.54 3.80 -7.55
C PRO A 71 16.38 4.42 -6.15
N GLY A 72 17.23 4.05 -5.19
CA GLY A 72 17.22 4.56 -3.81
C GLY A 72 17.37 6.08 -3.68
N PHE A 73 18.09 6.72 -4.60
CA PHE A 73 18.21 8.18 -4.62
C PHE A 73 16.91 8.89 -5.01
N PHE A 74 15.96 8.21 -5.65
CA PHE A 74 14.71 8.81 -6.11
C PHE A 74 13.50 8.42 -5.24
N LEU A 75 13.75 7.69 -4.15
CA LEU A 75 12.70 7.35 -3.19
C LEU A 75 12.21 8.62 -2.46
N PRO A 76 10.91 8.72 -2.12
CA PRO A 76 10.42 9.76 -1.20
C PRO A 76 11.02 9.60 0.21
N ASP A 77 10.81 10.58 1.09
CA ASP A 77 11.26 10.49 2.49
C ASP A 77 10.47 9.47 3.31
N ARG A 78 9.21 9.23 2.95
CA ARG A 78 8.32 8.28 3.63
C ARG A 78 7.86 7.17 2.68
N LEU A 79 7.89 5.93 3.17
CA LEU A 79 7.61 4.73 2.40
C LEU A 79 6.90 3.69 3.27
N VAL A 80 6.40 2.64 2.64
CA VAL A 80 5.95 1.41 3.30
C VAL A 80 6.82 0.26 2.82
N LEU A 81 7.25 -0.58 3.75
CA LEU A 81 7.92 -1.85 3.49
C LEU A 81 6.99 -2.97 3.93
N LYS A 82 6.50 -3.77 2.98
CA LYS A 82 5.69 -4.97 3.25
C LYS A 82 6.55 -6.21 3.06
N LYS A 83 6.88 -6.90 4.15
CA LYS A 83 7.61 -8.17 4.14
C LYS A 83 6.68 -9.31 3.72
N ALA A 84 7.25 -10.30 3.04
CA ALA A 84 6.61 -11.59 2.85
C ALA A 84 6.36 -12.23 4.23
N LYS A 85 5.16 -12.80 4.42
CA LYS A 85 4.86 -13.63 5.59
C LYS A 85 5.51 -15.01 5.37
N GLU A 86 5.89 -15.67 6.46
CA GLU A 86 6.38 -17.05 6.39
C GLU A 86 5.31 -17.94 5.76
N ASP A 87 5.71 -18.84 4.86
CA ASP A 87 4.83 -19.74 4.08
C ASP A 87 3.83 -19.11 3.09
N TRP A 88 3.80 -17.78 2.93
CA TRP A 88 2.88 -17.07 2.01
C TRP A 88 3.61 -16.51 0.79
N LEU A 89 4.46 -17.34 0.19
CA LEU A 89 5.28 -16.93 -0.96
C LEU A 89 4.47 -16.78 -2.24
N GLU A 90 3.38 -17.55 -2.40
CA GLU A 90 2.50 -17.48 -3.56
C GLU A 90 1.75 -16.14 -3.59
N GLU A 91 1.17 -15.75 -2.47
CA GLU A 91 0.49 -14.48 -2.25
C GLU A 91 1.43 -13.30 -2.47
N PHE A 92 2.67 -13.40 -1.99
CA PHE A 92 3.70 -12.37 -2.22
C PHE A 92 4.07 -12.23 -3.70
N GLU A 93 4.26 -13.34 -4.42
CA GLU A 93 4.53 -13.28 -5.86
C GLU A 93 3.31 -12.80 -6.65
N ASN A 94 2.10 -13.17 -6.23
CA ASN A 94 0.87 -12.67 -6.83
C ASN A 94 0.76 -11.16 -6.64
N GLU A 95 0.93 -10.65 -5.43
CA GLU A 95 0.89 -9.20 -5.15
C GLU A 95 1.88 -8.43 -6.04
N LYS A 96 3.13 -8.92 -6.12
CA LYS A 96 4.15 -8.35 -7.01
C LYS A 96 3.76 -8.42 -8.49
N HIS A 97 3.14 -9.52 -8.93
CA HIS A 97 2.62 -9.65 -10.29
C HIS A 97 1.49 -8.65 -10.55
N MET A 98 0.59 -8.45 -9.58
CA MET A 98 -0.54 -7.54 -9.66
C MET A 98 -0.09 -6.08 -9.75
N TYR A 99 0.94 -5.67 -9.00
CA TYR A 99 1.55 -4.35 -9.18
C TYR A 99 2.08 -4.09 -10.60
N LYS A 100 2.61 -5.12 -11.28
CA LYS A 100 3.04 -5.00 -12.69
C LYS A 100 1.85 -4.89 -13.64
N ARG A 101 0.81 -5.71 -13.44
CA ARG A 101 -0.44 -5.68 -14.22
C ARG A 101 -1.16 -4.33 -14.09
N LEU A 102 -1.16 -3.76 -12.89
CA LEU A 102 -1.86 -2.53 -12.52
C LEU A 102 -0.95 -1.30 -12.61
N GLN A 103 0.12 -1.34 -13.42
CA GLN A 103 1.12 -0.28 -13.50
C GLN A 103 0.51 1.10 -13.78
N SER A 104 -0.53 1.18 -14.62
CA SER A 104 -1.23 2.42 -14.96
C SER A 104 -2.03 3.03 -13.80
N LEU A 105 -2.33 2.23 -12.76
CA LEU A 105 -3.13 2.63 -11.60
C LEU A 105 -2.28 3.08 -10.40
N GLN A 106 -0.97 2.81 -10.45
CA GLN A 106 -0.05 3.10 -9.35
C GLN A 106 0.08 4.59 -9.03
N GLY A 107 -0.06 4.91 -7.74
CA GLY A 107 -0.06 6.26 -7.19
C GLY A 107 -1.42 6.95 -7.22
N ARG A 108 -2.45 6.33 -7.80
CA ARG A 108 -3.81 6.90 -7.89
C ARG A 108 -4.91 5.97 -7.39
N VAL A 109 -4.91 4.70 -7.75
CA VAL A 109 -5.88 3.73 -7.23
C VAL A 109 -5.22 2.75 -6.26
N ILE A 110 -3.94 2.46 -6.49
CA ILE A 110 -3.12 1.60 -5.63
C ILE A 110 -1.79 2.31 -5.29
N PRO A 111 -1.04 1.88 -4.27
CA PRO A 111 0.31 2.37 -4.01
C PRO A 111 1.24 2.21 -5.23
N ARG A 112 2.32 3.00 -5.26
CA ARG A 112 3.42 2.78 -6.21
C ARG A 112 4.36 1.74 -5.64
N LEU A 113 4.62 0.68 -6.39
CA LEU A 113 5.74 -0.25 -6.14
C LEU A 113 7.04 0.37 -6.68
N TYR A 114 7.98 0.64 -5.78
CA TYR A 114 9.33 1.06 -6.13
C TYR A 114 10.26 -0.12 -6.42
N GLY A 115 9.93 -1.30 -5.90
CA GLY A 115 10.62 -2.54 -6.21
C GLY A 115 10.64 -3.52 -5.04
N GLU A 116 11.34 -4.62 -5.28
CA GLU A 116 11.59 -5.67 -4.30
C GLU A 116 12.95 -5.46 -3.62
N THR A 117 13.03 -5.77 -2.33
CA THR A 117 14.24 -5.76 -1.52
C THR A 117 14.29 -6.99 -0.61
N GLU A 118 15.44 -7.21 0.01
CA GLU A 118 15.56 -8.04 1.21
C GLU A 118 15.66 -7.12 2.44
N CYS A 119 15.03 -7.51 3.54
CA CYS A 119 15.08 -6.84 4.83
C CYS A 119 15.07 -7.90 5.94
N GLU A 120 16.13 -7.94 6.74
CA GLU A 120 16.25 -8.87 7.88
C GLU A 120 16.06 -10.34 7.47
N GLY A 121 16.58 -10.74 6.30
CA GLY A 121 16.49 -12.11 5.78
C GLY A 121 15.15 -12.46 5.10
N ALA A 122 14.17 -11.55 5.10
CA ALA A 122 12.91 -11.73 4.41
C ALA A 122 12.83 -10.86 3.13
N ARG A 123 12.16 -11.39 2.10
CA ARG A 123 11.80 -10.60 0.91
C ARG A 123 10.75 -9.58 1.28
N ALA A 124 10.82 -8.40 0.67
CA ALA A 124 9.88 -7.32 0.93
C ALA A 124 9.65 -6.45 -0.30
N LEU A 125 8.48 -5.83 -0.35
CA LEU A 125 8.12 -4.80 -1.33
C LEU A 125 8.29 -3.42 -0.72
N ILE A 126 8.87 -2.50 -1.49
CA ILE A 126 8.93 -1.08 -1.16
C ILE A 126 7.82 -0.37 -1.90
N LEU A 127 6.87 0.18 -1.14
CA LEU A 127 5.66 0.83 -1.61
C LEU A 127 5.65 2.31 -1.22
N SER A 128 4.93 3.14 -1.98
CA SER A 128 4.63 4.50 -1.55
C SER A 128 3.73 4.50 -0.32
N GLU A 129 4.05 5.33 0.66
CA GLU A 129 3.11 5.60 1.74
C GLU A 129 1.91 6.39 1.20
N ILE A 130 0.71 6.01 1.65
CA ILE A 130 -0.52 6.72 1.37
C ILE A 130 -0.87 7.56 2.60
N THR A 131 -1.01 8.87 2.40
CA THR A 131 -1.48 9.79 3.44
C THR A 131 -2.99 9.95 3.31
N GLY A 132 -3.72 9.23 4.15
CA GLY A 132 -5.17 9.25 4.23
C GLY A 132 -5.63 8.76 5.59
N ILE A 133 -6.92 8.46 5.70
CA ILE A 133 -7.52 7.89 6.92
C ILE A 133 -8.19 6.57 6.60
N MET A 134 -8.29 5.68 7.58
CA MET A 134 -9.07 4.46 7.46
C MET A 134 -10.57 4.78 7.48
N PRO A 135 -11.44 3.92 6.91
CA PRO A 135 -12.89 4.16 6.91
C PRO A 135 -13.48 4.36 8.31
N TRP A 136 -12.93 3.75 9.36
CA TRP A 136 -13.39 3.93 10.74
C TRP A 136 -12.77 5.14 11.47
N GLU A 137 -11.82 5.84 10.87
CA GLU A 137 -11.19 7.05 11.43
C GLU A 137 -11.86 8.35 10.95
N GLN A 138 -12.99 8.23 10.24
CA GLN A 138 -13.77 9.36 9.75
C GLN A 138 -14.29 10.22 10.90
N LYS A 139 -14.44 11.53 10.64
CA LYS A 139 -15.12 12.42 11.59
C LYS A 139 -16.60 12.09 11.65
N THR A 140 -17.21 12.24 12.82
CA THR A 140 -18.64 12.04 13.02
C THR A 140 -19.46 13.22 12.46
N PRO A 141 -20.59 12.96 11.77
CA PRO A 141 -21.04 11.66 11.30
C PRO A 141 -20.17 11.14 10.14
N PRO A 142 -19.87 9.83 10.10
CA PRO A 142 -19.15 9.23 8.97
C PRO A 142 -19.95 9.37 7.68
N LEU A 143 -19.29 9.14 6.53
CA LEU A 143 -19.98 9.11 5.24
C LEU A 143 -21.11 8.08 5.24
N LYS A 144 -22.23 8.42 4.63
CA LYS A 144 -23.30 7.46 4.38
C LYS A 144 -22.83 6.37 3.41
N ALA A 145 -23.50 5.22 3.40
CA ALA A 145 -23.10 4.09 2.58
C ALA A 145 -23.07 4.43 1.08
N ASP A 146 -24.07 5.14 0.57
CA ASP A 146 -24.11 5.63 -0.82
C ASP A 146 -22.88 6.50 -1.15
N GLN A 147 -22.57 7.48 -0.30
CA GLN A 147 -21.42 8.37 -0.48
C GLN A 147 -20.08 7.62 -0.44
N PHE A 148 -19.94 6.65 0.47
CA PHE A 148 -18.74 5.82 0.53
C PHE A 148 -18.58 4.96 -0.74
N MET A 149 -19.68 4.37 -1.22
CA MET A 149 -19.67 3.58 -2.44
C MET A 149 -19.35 4.42 -3.68
N GLU A 150 -19.81 5.68 -3.75
CA GLU A 150 -19.43 6.62 -4.81
C GLU A 150 -17.91 6.87 -4.87
N LEU A 151 -17.21 6.82 -3.73
CA LEU A 151 -15.75 6.97 -3.68
C LEU A 151 -14.99 5.71 -4.09
N VAL A 152 -15.52 4.52 -3.75
CA VAL A 152 -14.83 3.23 -4.00
C VAL A 152 -15.10 2.68 -5.40
N GLU A 153 -16.31 2.87 -5.92
CA GLU A 153 -16.70 2.29 -7.21
C GLU A 153 -15.76 2.67 -8.38
N PRO A 154 -15.28 3.92 -8.51
CA PRO A 154 -14.30 4.26 -9.54
C PRO A 154 -13.02 3.40 -9.46
N ALA A 155 -12.51 3.14 -8.27
CA ALA A 155 -11.32 2.30 -8.07
C ALA A 155 -11.57 0.86 -8.54
N PHE A 156 -12.70 0.26 -8.14
CA PHE A 156 -13.07 -1.11 -8.57
C PHE A 156 -13.29 -1.19 -10.07
N ARG A 157 -13.93 -0.17 -10.66
CA ARG A 157 -14.20 -0.11 -12.09
C ARG A 157 -12.91 -0.04 -12.91
N GLU A 158 -11.88 0.64 -12.42
CA GLU A 158 -10.59 0.71 -13.09
C GLU A 158 -9.81 -0.60 -13.04
N ILE A 159 -9.80 -1.29 -11.88
CA ILE A 159 -9.27 -2.65 -11.78
C ILE A 159 -10.03 -3.58 -12.72
N ASN A 160 -11.36 -3.51 -12.69
CA ASN A 160 -12.20 -4.32 -13.57
C ASN A 160 -11.89 -4.04 -15.02
N THR A 161 -11.74 -2.79 -15.46
CA THR A 161 -11.44 -2.43 -16.87
C THR A 161 -10.19 -3.15 -17.40
N LEU A 162 -9.20 -3.41 -16.52
CA LEU A 162 -7.98 -4.15 -16.83
C LEU A 162 -8.14 -5.68 -16.79
N GLY A 163 -9.36 -6.19 -16.60
CA GLY A 163 -9.68 -7.62 -16.55
C GLY A 163 -9.46 -8.28 -15.20
N LEU A 164 -9.33 -7.50 -14.12
CA LEU A 164 -9.00 -8.01 -12.79
C LEU A 164 -10.16 -7.83 -11.82
N ALA A 165 -10.16 -8.60 -10.74
CA ALA A 165 -11.10 -8.50 -9.63
C ALA A 165 -10.36 -8.38 -8.29
N TYR A 166 -11.00 -7.76 -7.31
CA TYR A 166 -10.43 -7.48 -6.00
C TYR A 166 -11.20 -8.29 -4.95
N ASP A 167 -10.66 -9.44 -4.53
CA ASP A 167 -11.41 -10.42 -3.72
C ASP A 167 -11.45 -10.09 -2.23
N ASP A 168 -10.39 -9.48 -1.69
CA ASP A 168 -10.24 -9.27 -0.24
C ASP A 168 -10.97 -8.00 0.24
N ILE A 169 -12.29 -8.00 0.09
CA ILE A 169 -13.19 -6.89 0.42
C ILE A 169 -13.25 -6.69 1.94
N LYS A 170 -12.38 -5.81 2.43
CA LYS A 170 -12.32 -5.37 3.83
C LYS A 170 -12.03 -3.87 3.91
N LEU A 171 -12.47 -3.25 5.01
CA LEU A 171 -12.25 -1.81 5.23
C LEU A 171 -10.78 -1.47 5.54
N ASP A 172 -9.99 -2.42 6.05
CA ASP A 172 -8.57 -2.25 6.33
C ASP A 172 -7.70 -2.23 5.07
N ASN A 173 -8.22 -2.73 3.96
CA ASN A 173 -7.61 -2.64 2.64
C ASN A 173 -7.96 -1.35 1.87
N MET A 174 -8.63 -0.40 2.51
CA MET A 174 -9.08 0.85 1.89
C MET A 174 -8.58 2.05 2.67
N ILE A 175 -7.97 3.00 1.97
CA ILE A 175 -7.52 4.27 2.55
C ILE A 175 -8.27 5.40 1.87
N LEU A 176 -9.01 6.18 2.67
CA LEU A 176 -9.71 7.37 2.22
C LEU A 176 -8.71 8.51 2.04
N VAL A 177 -8.62 9.05 0.82
CA VAL A 177 -7.75 10.17 0.47
C VAL A 177 -8.60 11.24 -0.18
N GLN A 178 -9.05 12.22 0.62
CA GLN A 178 -9.87 13.34 0.16
C GLN A 178 -11.15 12.87 -0.57
N ASP A 179 -11.13 12.87 -1.90
CA ASP A 179 -12.24 12.58 -2.82
C ASP A 179 -12.10 11.22 -3.53
N ARG A 180 -11.21 10.34 -3.05
CA ARG A 180 -11.00 9.00 -3.62
C ARG A 180 -10.62 7.96 -2.56
N VAL A 181 -10.67 6.70 -2.98
CA VAL A 181 -10.11 5.58 -2.23
C VAL A 181 -8.84 5.05 -2.89
N VAL A 182 -7.86 4.72 -2.06
CA VAL A 182 -6.69 3.94 -2.47
C VAL A 182 -6.83 2.53 -1.89
N LEU A 183 -6.78 1.54 -2.77
CA LEU A 183 -6.80 0.13 -2.42
C LEU A 183 -5.38 -0.32 -2.10
N VAL A 184 -5.20 -0.94 -0.94
CA VAL A 184 -3.94 -1.56 -0.52
C VAL A 184 -4.13 -3.07 -0.45
N ASP A 185 -3.03 -3.78 -0.27
CA ASP A 185 -3.00 -5.24 -0.29
C ASP A 185 -3.56 -5.87 -1.57
N LEU A 186 -2.67 -6.21 -2.50
CA LEU A 186 -3.07 -6.79 -3.79
C LEU A 186 -2.88 -8.31 -3.84
N GLU A 187 -2.66 -8.95 -2.69
CA GLU A 187 -2.33 -10.37 -2.62
C GLU A 187 -3.46 -11.29 -3.09
N SER A 188 -4.71 -10.82 -3.00
CA SER A 188 -5.91 -11.54 -3.44
C SER A 188 -6.53 -10.98 -4.74
N VAL A 189 -5.81 -10.12 -5.47
CA VAL A 189 -6.28 -9.67 -6.80
C VAL A 189 -6.04 -10.78 -7.81
N TYR A 190 -7.04 -11.07 -8.64
CA TYR A 190 -6.99 -12.17 -9.61
C TYR A 190 -7.68 -11.82 -10.94
N GLU A 191 -7.49 -12.66 -11.94
CA GLU A 191 -8.16 -12.56 -13.24
C GLU A 191 -9.38 -13.50 -13.27
N PRO A 192 -10.62 -12.99 -13.12
CA PRO A 192 -11.81 -13.82 -13.24
C PRO A 192 -12.01 -14.30 -14.68
N SER A 193 -12.76 -15.40 -14.86
CA SER A 193 -13.21 -15.79 -16.20
C SER A 193 -14.07 -14.69 -16.82
N LEU A 194 -14.01 -14.54 -18.15
CA LEU A 194 -14.75 -13.51 -18.88
C LEU A 194 -16.26 -13.57 -18.59
N GLU A 195 -16.81 -14.78 -18.45
CA GLU A 195 -18.23 -15.02 -18.16
C GLU A 195 -18.64 -14.55 -16.76
N HIS A 196 -17.71 -14.54 -15.79
CA HIS A 196 -17.99 -14.18 -14.40
C HIS A 196 -17.58 -12.75 -14.05
N ARG A 197 -16.89 -12.02 -14.94
CA ARG A 197 -16.32 -10.70 -14.63
C ARG A 197 -17.35 -9.67 -14.18
N GLU A 198 -18.51 -9.62 -14.83
CA GLU A 198 -19.59 -8.71 -14.43
C GLU A 198 -20.26 -9.16 -13.12
N TYR A 199 -20.42 -10.47 -12.93
CA TYR A 199 -20.97 -11.03 -11.71
C TYR A 199 -20.08 -10.71 -10.50
N VAL A 200 -18.77 -10.96 -10.62
CA VAL A 200 -17.78 -10.69 -9.57
C VAL A 200 -17.77 -9.20 -9.23
N PHE A 201 -17.69 -8.32 -10.22
CA PHE A 201 -17.74 -6.87 -10.00
C PHE A 201 -18.97 -6.42 -9.20
N ASN A 202 -20.15 -6.93 -9.55
CA ASN A 202 -21.38 -6.59 -8.85
C ASN A 202 -21.43 -7.20 -7.43
N SER A 203 -20.90 -8.42 -7.27
CA SER A 203 -20.79 -9.10 -5.99
C SER A 203 -19.87 -8.35 -5.03
N ASP A 204 -18.66 -7.97 -5.48
CA ASP A 204 -17.66 -7.24 -4.71
C ASP A 204 -18.22 -5.90 -4.21
N ARG A 205 -18.89 -5.17 -5.11
CA ARG A 205 -19.56 -3.90 -4.78
C ARG A 205 -20.64 -4.09 -3.72
N ARG A 206 -21.46 -5.14 -3.86
CA ARG A 206 -22.55 -5.42 -2.91
C ARG A 206 -22.02 -5.88 -1.56
N GLN A 207 -20.97 -6.71 -1.55
CA GLN A 207 -20.32 -7.15 -0.33
C GLN A 207 -19.73 -5.97 0.44
N LEU A 208 -19.06 -5.04 -0.25
CA LEU A 208 -18.51 -3.85 0.38
C LEU A 208 -19.60 -2.97 1.00
N GLU A 209 -20.69 -2.74 0.27
CA GLU A 209 -21.84 -1.98 0.77
C GLU A 209 -22.39 -2.59 2.07
N VAL A 210 -22.52 -3.92 2.13
CA VAL A 210 -22.96 -4.64 3.34
C VAL A 210 -21.94 -4.49 4.48
N VAL A 211 -20.64 -4.62 4.20
CA VAL A 211 -19.58 -4.47 5.21
C VAL A 211 -19.58 -3.07 5.79
N TYR A 212 -19.70 -2.04 4.95
CA TYR A 212 -19.71 -0.66 5.41
C TYR A 212 -21.02 -0.30 6.13
N GLN A 213 -22.17 -0.81 5.68
CA GLN A 213 -23.44 -0.59 6.39
C GLN A 213 -23.39 -1.16 7.82
N ARG A 214 -22.82 -2.36 8.00
CA ARG A 214 -22.63 -2.95 9.35
C ARG A 214 -21.74 -2.08 10.24
N TYR A 215 -20.72 -1.43 9.65
CA TYR A 215 -19.91 -0.46 10.39
C TYR A 215 -20.74 0.74 10.84
N LEU A 216 -21.58 1.31 9.96
CA LEU A 216 -22.45 2.43 10.30
C LEU A 216 -23.48 2.06 11.39
N ASP A 217 -24.08 0.87 11.30
CA ASP A 217 -25.05 0.40 12.29
C ASP A 217 -24.41 0.34 13.68
N ASN A 218 -23.20 -0.22 13.79
CA ASN A 218 -22.46 -0.27 15.05
C ASN A 218 -22.09 1.13 15.59
N CYS A 219 -21.81 2.11 14.72
CA CYS A 219 -21.53 3.48 15.16
C CYS A 219 -22.76 4.18 15.73
N ASN A 220 -23.94 3.92 15.18
CA ASN A 220 -25.17 4.55 15.66
C ASN A 220 -25.63 3.94 16.99
N ASP A 221 -25.40 2.64 17.21
CA ASP A 221 -25.73 1.97 18.47
C ASP A 221 -24.90 2.49 19.66
N ASP A 222 -23.70 3.05 19.42
CA ASP A 222 -22.82 3.63 20.44
C ASP A 222 -23.22 5.06 20.86
N ASP A 223 -24.03 5.77 20.06
CA ASP A 223 -24.47 7.16 20.30
C ASP A 223 -25.79 7.26 21.12
N ASP A 224 -26.42 6.12 21.45
CA ASP A 224 -27.74 6.03 22.12
C ASP A 224 -27.66 5.90 23.68
N PHE A 225 -26.54 6.28 24.32
CA PHE A 225 -26.35 6.25 25.78
C PHE A 225 -26.06 7.61 26.45
#